data_AF-A0A8T6TJQ7-F1
#
_entry.id   AF-A0A8T6TJQ7-F1
#
_cell.length_a   1.000
_cell.length_b   1.000
_cell.length_c   1.000
_cell.angle_alpha   90.00
_cell.angle_beta   90.00
_cell.angle_gamma   90.00
#
_symmetry.space_group_name_H-M   'P 1'
#
loop_
_entity.id
_entity.type
_entity.pdbx_description
1 polymer ?
#
loop_
_entity_poly.entity_id
_entity_poly.type
_entity_poly.pdbx_seq_one_letter_code
_entity_poly.pdbx_strand_id
1 'polypeptide(L)' 'TLVTMDAYASTDNVAITRYEWKFFYEGDHQFLYGRVVTWRFDLPGEYQVILVVYDGASNHDTDSLV' A
#
# COMPACT_ATOMS: atom_id res chain seq x y z
N THR A 1 9.99 10.18 9.69
CA THR A 1 9.95 10.63 8.28
C THR A 1 8.53 10.59 7.74
N LEU A 2 8.10 11.62 7.01
CA LEU A 2 6.83 11.59 6.27
C LEU A 2 7.08 10.94 4.91
N VAL A 3 6.33 9.90 4.58
CA VAL A 3 6.48 9.12 3.34
C VAL A 3 5.16 9.14 2.57
N THR A 4 5.23 9.46 1.28
CA THR A 4 4.12 9.33 0.35
C THR A 4 4.31 8.05 -0.45
N MET A 5 3.29 7.19 -0.43
CA MET A 5 3.25 5.93 -1.18
C MET A 5 2.23 6.09 -2.30
N ASP A 6 2.64 5.79 -3.53
CA ASP A 6 1.83 5.98 -4.74
C ASP A 6 1.87 4.73 -5.62
N ALA A 7 0.70 4.14 -5.83
CA ALA A 7 0.48 2.98 -6.70
C ALA A 7 0.18 3.38 -8.17
N TYR A 8 0.67 4.55 -8.63
CA TYR A 8 0.43 5.04 -9.99
C TYR A 8 0.88 4.06 -11.09
N ALA A 9 1.92 3.27 -10.83
CA ALA A 9 2.43 2.29 -11.80
C ALA A 9 1.57 1.02 -11.91
N SER A 10 0.60 0.81 -11.02
CA SER A 10 -0.30 -0.33 -11.10
C SER A 10 -1.30 -0.14 -12.25
N THR A 11 -1.43 -1.16 -13.09
CA THR A 11 -2.32 -1.15 -14.26
C THR A 11 -3.21 -2.38 -14.28
N ASP A 12 -4.39 -2.22 -14.88
CA ASP A 12 -5.30 -3.31 -15.22
C ASP A 12 -5.86 -3.03 -16.62
N ASN A 13 -6.31 -4.07 -17.35
CA ASN A 13 -6.85 -3.89 -18.70
C ASN A 13 -8.24 -3.24 -18.72
N VAL A 14 -8.96 -3.27 -17.59
CA VAL A 14 -10.25 -2.59 -17.39
C VAL A 14 -10.11 -1.49 -16.36
N ALA A 15 -9.92 -1.85 -15.08
CA ALA A 15 -9.80 -0.92 -13.97
C ALA A 15 -9.37 -1.62 -12.67
N ILE A 16 -8.42 -1.00 -11.98
CA ILE A 16 -8.18 -1.26 -10.56
C ILE A 16 -9.26 -0.54 -9.75
N THR A 17 -9.92 -1.25 -8.85
CA THR A 17 -11.03 -0.75 -8.03
C THR A 17 -10.64 -0.46 -6.58
N ARG A 18 -9.60 -1.11 -6.07
CA ARG A 18 -9.13 -0.92 -4.69
C ARG A 18 -7.61 -1.04 -4.58
N TYR A 19 -7.07 -0.20 -3.72
CA TYR A 19 -5.67 -0.17 -3.32
C TYR A 19 -5.63 -0.27 -1.80
N GLU A 20 -4.91 -1.25 -1.28
CA GLU A 20 -4.69 -1.46 0.15
C GLU A 20 -3.20 -1.50 0.44
N TRP A 21 -2.75 -0.69 1.39
CA TRP A 21 -1.39 -0.71 1.91
C TRP A 21 -1.41 -1.29 3.30
N LYS A 22 -0.50 -2.23 3.60
CA LYS A 22 -0.36 -2.82 4.94
C LYS A 22 1.10 -2.84 5.38
N PHE A 23 1.35 -2.52 6.63
CA PHE A 23 2.68 -2.58 7.24
C PHE A 23 2.55 -2.75 8.75
N PHE A 24 3.62 -3.21 9.40
CA PHE A 24 3.67 -3.32 10.85
C PHE A 24 4.28 -2.07 11.45
N TYR A 25 3.61 -1.45 12.41
CA TYR A 25 4.08 -0.24 13.08
C TYR A 25 3.59 -0.22 14.52
N GLU A 26 4.50 0.07 15.46
CA GLU A 26 4.20 0.19 16.90
C GLU A 26 3.44 -1.01 17.51
N GLY A 27 3.72 -2.22 17.04
CA GLY A 27 3.16 -3.45 17.62
C GLY A 27 1.87 -3.94 16.97
N ASP A 28 1.35 -3.26 15.94
CA ASP A 28 0.15 -3.69 15.22
C ASP A 28 0.24 -3.48 13.70
N HIS A 29 -0.63 -4.16 12.96
CA HIS A 29 -0.80 -3.96 11.53
C HIS A 29 -1.60 -2.69 11.24
N GLN A 30 -1.01 -1.83 10.43
CA GLN A 30 -1.66 -0.63 9.90
C GLN A 30 -2.20 -0.92 8.50
N PHE A 31 -3.35 -0.32 8.18
CA PHE A 31 -4.00 -0.43 6.88
C PHE A 31 -4.34 0.97 6.35
N LEU A 32 -3.93 1.26 5.13
CA LEU A 32 -4.27 2.49 4.43
C LEU A 32 -4.94 2.17 3.10
N TYR A 33 -5.87 3.01 2.68
CA TYR A 33 -6.67 2.80 1.47
C TYR A 33 -6.54 3.98 0.51
N GLY A 34 -6.41 3.66 -0.77
CA GLY A 34 -6.29 4.64 -1.85
C GLY A 34 -5.00 4.48 -2.66
N ARG A 35 -5.03 4.99 -3.90
CA ARG A 35 -3.86 4.91 -4.80
C ARG A 35 -2.66 5.66 -4.24
N VAL A 36 -2.90 6.83 -3.66
CA VAL A 36 -1.88 7.66 -3.00
C VAL A 36 -2.24 7.79 -1.54
N VAL A 37 -1.31 7.44 -0.66
CA VAL A 37 -1.45 7.58 0.78
C VAL A 37 -0.20 8.24 1.36
N THR A 38 -0.33 8.86 2.53
CA THR A 38 0.81 9.45 3.23
C THR A 38 0.82 8.95 4.67
N TRP A 39 1.98 8.50 5.13
CA TRP A 39 2.17 8.03 6.51
C TRP A 39 3.41 8.65 7.13
N ARG A 40 3.38 8.83 8.45
CA ARG A 40 4.51 9.35 9.23
C ARG A 40 5.10 8.21 10.07
N PHE A 41 6.34 7.85 9.78
CA PHE A 41 7.13 6.92 10.58
C PHE A 41 7.96 7.70 11.60
N ASP A 42 7.52 7.80 12.85
CA ASP A 42 8.20 8.60 13.87
C ASP A 42 9.35 7.84 14.56
N LEU A 43 9.30 6.52 14.53
CA LEU A 43 10.37 5.67 15.04
C LEU A 43 11.37 5.33 13.92
N PRO A 44 12.69 5.33 14.21
CA PRO A 44 13.69 4.86 13.26
C PRO A 44 13.60 3.34 13.12
N GLY A 45 13.68 2.85 11.89
CA GLY A 45 13.64 1.42 11.58
C GLY A 45 13.45 1.19 10.09
N GLU A 46 13.57 -0.08 9.69
CA GLU A 46 13.17 -0.55 8.37
C GLU A 46 11.73 -1.06 8.45
N TYR A 47 10.88 -0.62 7.52
CA TYR A 47 9.46 -0.95 7.50
C TYR A 47 9.11 -1.57 6.15
N GLN A 48 8.74 -2.85 6.16
CA GLN A 48 8.18 -3.47 4.96
C GLN A 48 6.73 -3.00 4.78
N VAL A 49 6.47 -2.34 3.66
CA VAL A 49 5.13 -1.95 3.22
C VAL A 49 4.69 -2.88 2.10
N ILE A 50 3.47 -3.41 2.21
CA ILE A 50 2.88 -4.28 1.19
C ILE A 50 1.71 -3.54 0.55
N LEU A 51 1.74 -3.39 -0.77
CA LEU A 51 0.62 -2.93 -1.58
C LEU A 51 -0.16 -4.15 -2.08
N VAL A 52 -1.49 -4.12 -1.97
CA VAL A 52 -2.40 -5.05 -2.64
C VAL A 52 -3.38 -4.25 -3.50
N VAL A 53 -3.43 -4.56 -4.79
CA VAL A 53 -4.39 -3.97 -5.73
C VAL A 53 -5.45 -4.99 -6.12
N TYR A 54 -6.69 -4.55 -6.30
CA TYR A 54 -7.81 -5.40 -6.71
C TYR A 54 -8.53 -4.82 -7.93
N ASP A 55 -8.93 -5.66 -8.87
CA ASP A 55 -9.79 -5.26 -9.99
C ASP A 55 -11.29 -5.50 -9.68
N GLY A 56 -12.18 -5.22 -10.64
CA GLY A 56 -13.62 -5.46 -10.50
C GLY A 56 -14.04 -6.93 -10.61
N ALA A 57 -13.12 -7.82 -11.03
CA ALA A 57 -13.34 -9.24 -11.22
C ALA A 57 -12.82 -10.09 -10.04
N SER A 58 -12.43 -9.45 -8.93
CA SER A 58 -11.81 -10.08 -7.76
C SER A 58 -10.40 -10.64 -8.00
N ASN A 59 -9.74 -10.27 -9.10
CA ASN A 59 -8.31 -10.49 -9.24
C ASN A 59 -7.56 -9.52 -8.33
N HIS A 60 -6.38 -9.92 -7.87
CA HIS A 60 -5.51 -9.09 -7.08
C HIS A 60 -4.04 -9.39 -7.35
N ASP A 61 -3.19 -8.40 -7.13
CA ASP A 61 -1.74 -8.53 -7.18
C ASP A 61 -1.11 -7.81 -5.99
N THR A 62 0.12 -8.18 -5.64
CA THR A 62 0.82 -7.71 -4.45
C THR A 62 2.25 -7.28 -4.77
N ASP A 63 2.68 -6.15 -4.18
CA ASP A 63 4.06 -5.67 -4.22
C ASP A 63 4.59 -5.35 -2.82
N SER A 64 5.90 -5.49 -2.61
CA SER A 64 6.57 -5.23 -1.32
C SER A 64 7.64 -4.17 -1.48
N LEU A 65 7.52 -3.10 -0.71
CA LEU A 65 8.43 -1.97 -0.64
C LEU A 65 9.17 -2.00 0.70
N VAL A 66 10.46 -1.67 0.68
CA VAL A 66 11.34 -1.61 1.86
C VAL A 66 12.03 -0.26 1.98
#